data_AF-A0A926H8D6-F1
#
_entry.id   AF-A0A926H8D6-F1
#
_cell.length_a   1.000
_cell.length_b   1.000
_cell.length_c   1.000
_cell.angle_alpha   90.00
_cell.angle_beta   90.00
_cell.angle_gamma   90.00
#
_symmetry.space_group_name_H-M   'P 1'
#
loop_
_entity.id
_entity.type
_entity.pdbx_description
1 polymer ?
#
loop_
_entity_poly.entity_id
_entity_poly.type
_entity_poly.pdbx_seq_one_letter_code
_entity_poly.pdbx_strand_id
1 'polypeptide(L)'
;MLSHEKSTDLLDSTMAILQADVSTLTPQTGKGLLDEWITAIEPSESATNVVDLLETLKTQLESGPELRVTGEILQKLAVQTQEMGTTLGAEGDMSTRLEALSLALRTFGGQLGNV
;
A
#
# COMPACT_ATOMS: atom_id res chain seq x y z
N MET A 1 -6.47 -3.86 -17.60
CA MET A 1 -5.61 -5.06 -17.51
C MET A 1 -4.23 -4.55 -17.14
N LEU A 2 -3.78 -4.74 -15.90
CA LEU A 2 -2.41 -4.37 -15.57
C LEU A 2 -1.46 -5.41 -16.12
N SER A 3 -0.51 -4.96 -16.92
CA SER A 3 0.62 -5.78 -17.30
C SER A 3 1.44 -6.08 -16.05
N HIS A 4 1.94 -7.32 -15.94
CA HIS A 4 2.80 -7.80 -14.86
C HIS A 4 3.99 -6.85 -14.60
N GLU A 5 4.48 -6.19 -15.65
CA GLU A 5 5.50 -5.14 -15.62
C GLU A 5 5.07 -3.92 -14.78
N LYS A 6 3.86 -3.37 -15.00
CA LYS A 6 3.37 -2.19 -14.26
C LYS A 6 3.13 -2.48 -12.78
N SER A 7 2.72 -3.70 -12.45
CA SER A 7 2.62 -4.14 -11.05
C SER A 7 4.01 -4.23 -10.40
N THR A 8 5.03 -4.63 -11.16
CA THR A 8 6.43 -4.71 -10.68
C THR A 8 6.99 -3.33 -10.35
N ASP A 9 6.88 -2.38 -11.27
CA ASP A 9 7.35 -1.00 -11.07
C ASP A 9 6.67 -0.32 -9.89
N LEU A 10 5.37 -0.56 -9.72
CA LEU A 10 4.60 -0.01 -8.60
C LEU A 10 5.08 -0.57 -7.25
N LEU A 11 5.32 -1.89 -7.20
CA LEU A 11 5.86 -2.55 -6.01
C LEU A 11 7.25 -2.05 -5.65
N ASP A 12 8.13 -1.90 -6.64
CA ASP A 12 9.50 -1.40 -6.43
C ASP A 12 9.49 0.06 -5.94
N SER A 13 8.68 0.91 -6.57
CA SER A 13 8.47 2.30 -6.14
C SER A 13 7.92 2.38 -4.71
N THR A 14 6.99 1.48 -4.37
CA THR A 14 6.42 1.41 -3.02
C THR A 14 7.46 1.00 -2.00
N MET A 15 8.26 -0.03 -2.30
CA MET A 15 9.35 -0.46 -1.44
C MET A 15 10.42 0.62 -1.27
N ALA A 16 10.73 1.38 -2.32
CA ALA A 16 11.69 2.48 -2.24
C ALA A 16 11.19 3.60 -1.30
N ILE A 17 9.90 3.93 -1.37
CA ILE A 17 9.24 4.92 -0.50
C ILE A 17 9.17 4.43 0.95
N LEU A 18 8.78 3.18 1.17
CA LEU A 18 8.65 2.62 2.52
C LEU A 18 10.02 2.36 3.19
N GLN A 19 11.08 2.19 2.41
CA GLN A 19 12.46 2.13 2.89
C GLN A 19 13.09 3.51 3.10
N ALA A 20 12.51 4.56 2.53
CA ALA A 20 12.96 5.92 2.77
C ALA A 20 12.61 6.36 4.19
N ASP A 21 13.44 7.23 4.78
CA ASP A 21 13.18 7.80 6.10
C ASP A 21 11.80 8.45 6.14
N VAL A 22 11.03 8.20 7.20
CA VAL A 22 9.69 8.80 7.40
C VAL A 22 9.71 10.33 7.33
N SER A 23 10.84 10.95 7.66
CA SER A 23 11.07 12.39 7.57
C SER A 23 11.16 12.92 6.13
N THR A 24 11.43 12.06 5.16
CA THR A 24 11.50 12.39 3.72
C THR A 24 10.17 12.16 3.01
N LEU A 25 9.22 11.50 3.68
CA LEU A 25 7.92 11.18 3.11
C LEU A 25 7.00 12.38 3.17
N THR A 26 6.75 12.93 1.99
CA THR A 26 5.76 13.98 1.83
C THR A 26 4.40 13.37 1.53
N PRO A 27 3.29 14.03 1.95
CA PRO A 27 1.95 13.65 1.53
C PRO A 27 1.80 13.57 0.01
N GLN A 28 2.61 14.34 -0.73
CA GLN A 28 2.60 14.39 -2.19
C GLN A 28 3.16 13.10 -2.81
N THR A 29 4.28 12.59 -2.27
CA THR A 29 4.86 11.30 -2.68
C THR A 29 3.91 10.15 -2.32
N GLY A 30 3.32 10.20 -1.13
CA GLY A 30 2.32 9.20 -0.70
C GLY A 30 1.11 9.16 -1.62
N LYS A 31 0.50 10.31 -1.94
CA LYS A 31 -0.68 10.40 -2.82
C LYS A 31 -0.43 9.82 -4.21
N GLY A 32 0.70 10.14 -4.84
CA GLY A 32 1.01 9.62 -6.17
C GLY A 32 1.10 8.10 -6.19
N LEU A 33 1.69 7.52 -5.14
CA LEU A 33 1.76 6.07 -4.98
C LEU A 33 0.38 5.43 -4.78
N LEU A 34 -0.47 6.05 -3.95
CA LEU A 34 -1.83 5.56 -3.69
C LEU A 34 -2.69 5.58 -4.95
N ASP A 35 -2.55 6.59 -5.80
CA ASP A 35 -3.30 6.72 -7.05
C ASP A 35 -2.92 5.61 -8.06
N GLU A 36 -1.62 5.31 -8.18
CA GLU A 36 -1.14 4.18 -8.97
C GLU A 36 -1.63 2.84 -8.41
N TRP A 37 -1.66 2.67 -7.07
CA TRP A 37 -2.24 1.48 -6.45
C TRP A 37 -3.72 1.35 -6.73
N ILE A 38 -4.53 2.39 -6.50
CA ILE A 38 -5.96 2.36 -6.79
C ILE A 38 -6.20 1.91 -8.22
N THR A 39 -5.53 2.55 -9.19
CA THR A 39 -5.60 2.18 -10.61
C THR A 39 -5.15 0.73 -10.86
N ALA A 40 -4.20 0.24 -10.07
CA ALA A 40 -3.67 -1.11 -10.17
C ALA A 40 -4.57 -2.23 -9.63
N ILE A 41 -5.49 -1.91 -8.72
CA ILE A 41 -6.34 -2.93 -8.07
C ILE A 41 -7.83 -2.71 -8.30
N GLU A 42 -8.25 -1.52 -8.72
CA GLU A 42 -9.60 -1.19 -9.16
C GLU A 42 -10.23 -2.24 -10.11
N PRO A 43 -9.52 -2.80 -11.12
CA PRO A 43 -10.15 -3.79 -12.01
C PRO A 43 -10.44 -5.15 -11.34
N SER A 44 -10.05 -5.37 -10.08
CA SER A 44 -10.29 -6.61 -9.34
C SER A 44 -11.46 -6.43 -8.38
N GLU A 45 -12.59 -7.10 -8.62
CA GLU A 45 -13.76 -7.08 -7.71
C GLU A 45 -13.42 -7.58 -6.30
N SER A 46 -12.42 -8.46 -6.15
CA SER A 46 -11.94 -8.91 -4.84
C SER A 46 -11.07 -7.88 -4.10
N ALA A 47 -10.69 -6.77 -4.74
CA ALA A 47 -9.80 -5.76 -4.19
C ALA A 47 -10.52 -4.46 -3.80
N THR A 48 -11.85 -4.37 -3.94
CA THR A 48 -12.66 -3.19 -3.57
C THR A 48 -12.35 -2.69 -2.17
N ASN A 49 -12.16 -3.62 -1.24
CA ASN A 49 -11.85 -3.35 0.15
C ASN A 49 -10.45 -2.70 0.35
N VAL A 50 -9.48 -3.01 -0.51
CA VAL A 50 -8.15 -2.40 -0.49
C VAL A 50 -8.20 -1.02 -1.11
N VAL A 51 -8.94 -0.87 -2.22
CA VAL A 51 -9.15 0.42 -2.88
C VAL A 51 -9.78 1.44 -1.91
N ASP A 52 -10.81 1.06 -1.17
CA ASP A 52 -11.48 1.93 -0.18
C ASP A 52 -10.51 2.44 0.92
N LEU A 53 -9.63 1.56 1.40
CA LEU A 53 -8.59 1.94 2.36
C LEU A 53 -7.54 2.88 1.76
N LEU A 54 -7.15 2.68 0.50
CA LEU A 54 -6.21 3.56 -0.20
C LEU A 54 -6.81 4.95 -0.43
N GLU A 55 -8.09 5.03 -0.80
CA GLU A 55 -8.83 6.28 -0.92
C GLU A 55 -8.97 6.99 0.41
N THR A 56 -9.26 6.25 1.48
CA THR A 56 -9.31 6.78 2.85
C THR A 56 -7.94 7.34 3.26
N LEU A 57 -6.86 6.63 2.97
CA LEU A 57 -5.50 7.08 3.25
C LEU A 57 -5.17 8.36 2.46
N LYS A 58 -5.51 8.40 1.17
CA LYS A 58 -5.31 9.56 0.30
C LYS A 58 -6.04 10.79 0.85
N THR A 59 -7.33 10.63 1.19
CA THR A 59 -8.16 11.66 1.79
C THR A 59 -7.54 12.19 3.09
N GLN A 60 -6.96 11.31 3.89
CA GLN A 60 -6.33 11.72 5.14
C GLN A 60 -5.01 12.47 4.92
N LEU A 61 -4.22 12.07 3.92
CA LEU A 61 -3.04 12.84 3.48
C LEU A 61 -3.43 14.21 2.88
N GLU A 62 -4.66 14.39 2.40
CA GLU A 62 -5.19 15.65 1.88
C GLU A 62 -5.72 16.58 2.97
N SER A 63 -6.49 16.05 3.93
CA SER A 63 -7.11 16.84 4.99
C SER A 63 -6.14 17.24 6.11
N GLY A 64 -5.03 16.52 6.25
CA GLY A 64 -4.02 16.76 7.28
C GLY A 64 -3.59 15.42 7.89
N PRO A 65 -2.38 14.92 7.58
CA PRO A 65 -1.98 13.57 7.95
C PRO A 65 -1.84 13.44 9.48
N GLU A 66 -2.80 12.76 10.12
CA GLU A 66 -2.64 12.29 11.50
C GLU A 66 -1.85 10.98 11.49
N LEU A 67 -0.59 11.02 11.94
CA LEU A 67 0.35 9.89 11.90
C LEU A 67 -0.25 8.59 12.48
N ARG A 68 -1.01 8.71 13.57
CA ARG A 68 -1.69 7.58 14.21
C ARG A 68 -2.76 6.97 13.32
N VAL A 69 -3.66 7.78 12.75
CA VAL A 69 -4.72 7.30 11.82
C VAL A 69 -4.10 6.74 10.55
N THR A 70 -3.08 7.41 10.02
CA THR A 70 -2.31 6.93 8.88
C THR A 70 -1.67 5.57 9.17
N GLY A 71 -1.06 5.39 10.34
CA GLY A 71 -0.50 4.12 10.78
C GLY A 71 -1.54 3.01 10.86
N GLU A 72 -2.73 3.29 11.42
CA GLU A 72 -3.84 2.33 11.47
C GLU A 72 -4.33 1.92 10.07
N ILE A 73 -4.49 2.87 9.15
CA ILE A 73 -4.91 2.57 7.77
C ILE A 73 -3.86 1.72 7.05
N LEU A 74 -2.58 2.04 7.22
CA LEU A 74 -1.47 1.26 6.65
C LEU A 74 -1.42 -0.16 7.19
N GLN A 75 -1.69 -0.36 8.47
CA GLN A 75 -1.78 -1.71 9.04
C GLN A 75 -2.98 -2.50 8.49
N LYS A 76 -4.13 -1.86 8.28
CA LYS A 76 -5.28 -2.50 7.62
C LYS A 76 -4.97 -2.87 6.17
N LEU A 77 -4.30 -1.99 5.44
CA LEU A 77 -3.83 -2.26 4.08
C LEU A 77 -2.89 -3.46 4.05
N ALA A 78 -1.92 -3.51 4.96
CA ALA A 78 -1.01 -4.65 5.06
C ALA A 78 -1.74 -5.98 5.21
N VAL A 79 -2.73 -6.05 6.11
CA VAL A 79 -3.52 -7.27 6.32
C VAL A 79 -4.24 -7.67 5.03
N GLN A 80 -4.96 -6.74 4.39
CA GLN A 80 -5.70 -7.08 3.19
C GLN A 80 -4.80 -7.42 1.99
N THR A 81 -3.66 -6.75 1.83
CA THR A 81 -2.65 -7.11 0.81
C THR A 81 -2.13 -8.53 1.03
N GLN A 82 -1.91 -8.95 2.28
CA GLN A 82 -1.51 -10.32 2.59
C GLN A 82 -2.62 -11.34 2.28
N GLU A 83 -3.87 -11.01 2.59
CA GLU A 83 -5.04 -11.84 2.25
C GLU A 83 -5.22 -11.98 0.72
N MET A 84 -4.98 -10.90 -0.03
CA MET A 84 -4.96 -10.93 -1.49
C MET A 84 -3.84 -11.83 -2.03
N GLY A 85 -2.61 -11.72 -1.50
CA GLY A 85 -1.50 -12.59 -1.88
C GLY A 85 -1.80 -14.08 -1.62
N THR A 86 -2.51 -14.38 -0.54
CA THR A 86 -2.98 -15.73 -0.22
C THR A 86 -4.07 -16.21 -1.18
N THR A 87 -5.00 -15.32 -1.56
CA THR A 87 -6.13 -15.62 -2.46
C THR A 87 -5.71 -15.81 -3.91
N LEU A 88 -4.69 -15.08 -4.37
CA LEU A 88 -4.12 -15.21 -5.71
C LEU A 88 -3.33 -16.52 -5.91
N GLY A 89 -3.14 -17.30 -4.85
CA GLY A 89 -2.40 -18.56 -4.85
C GLY A 89 -0.90 -18.35 -4.66
N ALA A 90 -0.25 -19.21 -3.88
CA ALA A 90 1.19 -19.14 -3.58
C ALA A 90 2.11 -19.39 -4.81
N GLU A 91 1.52 -19.71 -5.97
CA GLU A 91 2.21 -20.09 -7.18
C GLU A 91 2.47 -18.85 -8.07
N GLY A 92 3.28 -17.91 -7.59
CA GLY A 92 3.65 -16.75 -8.38
C GLY A 92 4.60 -15.77 -7.71
N ASP A 93 5.42 -15.11 -8.52
CA ASP A 93 6.29 -14.00 -8.11
C ASP A 93 5.47 -12.86 -7.46
N MET A 94 4.23 -12.69 -7.92
CA MET A 94 3.26 -11.71 -7.42
C MET A 94 2.94 -11.92 -5.93
N SER A 95 2.75 -13.16 -5.47
CA SER A 95 2.34 -13.48 -4.10
C SER A 95 3.45 -13.14 -3.10
N THR A 96 4.69 -13.52 -3.43
CA THR A 96 5.89 -13.17 -2.63
C THR A 96 6.06 -11.65 -2.53
N ARG A 97 5.76 -10.92 -3.60
CA ARG A 97 5.87 -9.46 -3.61
C ARG A 97 4.74 -8.78 -2.82
N LEU A 98 3.52 -9.29 -2.89
CA LEU A 98 2.40 -8.81 -2.07
C LEU A 98 2.68 -9.06 -0.58
N GLU A 99 3.30 -10.19 -0.24
CA GLU A 99 3.76 -10.46 1.12
C GLU A 99 4.84 -9.46 1.56
N ALA A 100 5.86 -9.21 0.74
CA ALA A 100 6.90 -8.23 1.04
C ALA A 100 6.30 -6.82 1.23
N LEU A 101 5.35 -6.44 0.39
CA LEU A 101 4.61 -5.19 0.52
C LEU A 101 3.82 -5.13 1.82
N SER A 102 3.08 -6.19 2.17
CA SER A 102 2.32 -6.25 3.42
C SER A 102 3.23 -6.02 4.63
N LEU A 103 4.43 -6.61 4.61
CA LEU A 103 5.40 -6.47 5.68
C LEU A 103 5.94 -5.03 5.76
N ALA A 104 6.25 -4.42 4.62
CA ALA A 104 6.73 -3.04 4.55
C ALA A 104 5.66 -2.05 5.04
N LEU A 105 4.40 -2.20 4.60
CA LEU A 105 3.27 -1.39 5.04
C LEU A 105 3.03 -1.52 6.55
N ARG A 106 3.09 -2.74 7.09
CA ARG A 106 2.92 -3.00 8.52
C ARG A 106 4.05 -2.40 9.34
N THR A 107 5.29 -2.51 8.86
CA THR A 107 6.46 -1.93 9.51
C THR A 107 6.36 -0.41 9.54
N PHE A 108 6.07 0.20 8.40
CA PHE A 108 5.94 1.65 8.26
C PHE A 108 4.75 2.20 9.05
N GLY A 109 3.59 1.53 8.98
CA GLY A 109 2.42 1.88 9.78
C GLY A 109 2.66 1.74 11.28
N GLY A 110 3.43 0.73 11.70
CA GLY A 110 3.86 0.55 13.08
C GLY A 110 4.80 1.66 13.57
N GLN A 111 5.73 2.10 12.72
CA GLN A 111 6.60 3.25 13.02
C GLN A 111 5.78 4.52 13.18
N LEU A 112 4.80 4.77 12.31
CA LEU A 112 3.90 5.93 12.38
C LEU A 112 2.90 5.88 13.54
N GLY A 113 2.50 4.69 13.99
CA GLY A 113 1.62 4.53 15.14
C GLY A 113 2.33 4.63 16.49
N ASN A 114 3.66 4.53 16.50
CA ASN A 114 4.50 4.54 17.71
C ASN A 114 5.24 5.87 17.92
N VAL A 115 4.98 6.90 17.09
CA VAL A 115 5.50 8.27 17.22
C VAL A 115 4.59 9.18 18.02
#